data_AF-A0AB34JQQ1-F1
#
_entry.id   AF-A0AB34JQQ1-F1
#
_cell.length_a   1.000
_cell.length_b   1.000
_cell.length_c   1.000
_cell.angle_alpha   90.00
_cell.angle_beta   90.00
_cell.angle_gamma   90.00
#
_symmetry.space_group_name_H-M   'P 1'
#
loop_
_entity.id
_entity.type
_entity.pdbx_description
1 polymer ?
#
loop_
_entity_poly.entity_id
_entity_poly.type
_entity_poly.pdbx_seq_one_letter_code
_entity_poly.pdbx_strand_id
1 'polypeptide(L)'
;MRGLLSFPHRLRDARGIRMARLTTESARGAAKPSADCWSKRQAWILTGGGRAESLYTEERGYPFEQGELPHHHLLASSTAEAFAIWRGVGRRCPDAIVGAWRRTWFEGGGDRTTDADEACFNLQTPTIFIDLRIPTSRPSFRGCGRLEDLSAAELRQLARQHVFCGYTLAHGDVCTRHHALDWNFVGVPRSRPNKWTVAPLQGATDAWVEASFALDDAGAPYYTECWERLTRGSPADGVVLAMRAAPESLRDSFVVIIGDHFSYIRARPQPASQVGGASSLVDLVDDAVNKGDRTLAESFLSLEAGHGTISSGWMIDASIHPWQQGTRFLNPTDIGRVRSSPNDSSIISVELCGEQFHVLENSLASAAELQSFLSKEKSTS
;
A
#
# COMPACT_ATOMS: atom_id res chain seq x y z
N MET A 1 -37.64 10.06 -3.97
CA MET A 1 -37.42 9.69 -2.56
C MET A 1 -35.92 9.70 -2.30
N ARG A 2 -35.41 10.74 -1.65
CA ARG A 2 -34.00 10.86 -1.24
C ARG A 2 -33.93 10.57 0.25
N GLY A 3 -33.44 9.39 0.63
CA GLY A 3 -33.14 9.06 2.02
C GLY A 3 -31.78 9.62 2.39
N LEU A 4 -31.76 10.71 3.17
CA LEU A 4 -30.57 11.20 3.86
C LEU A 4 -30.27 10.21 5.00
N LEU A 5 -29.23 9.38 4.83
CA LEU A 5 -28.66 8.61 5.93
C LEU A 5 -28.03 9.59 6.93
N SER A 6 -28.63 9.69 8.12
CA SER A 6 -28.08 10.48 9.22
C SER A 6 -26.99 9.66 9.91
N PHE A 7 -25.74 10.15 9.85
CA PHE A 7 -24.63 9.55 10.59
C PHE A 7 -24.70 9.95 12.09
N PRO A 8 -24.28 9.08 13.02
CA PRO A 8 -24.27 9.41 14.44
C PRO A 8 -23.31 10.58 14.73
N HIS A 9 -23.86 11.64 15.32
CA HIS A 9 -23.20 12.93 15.60
C HIS A 9 -22.10 12.90 16.70
N ARG A 10 -21.50 11.74 17.04
CA ARG A 10 -20.51 11.62 18.12
C ARG A 10 -19.07 11.42 17.61
N LEU A 11 -18.49 12.44 16.98
CA LEU A 11 -17.04 12.48 16.69
C LEU A 11 -16.41 13.87 16.90
N ARG A 12 -17.07 14.79 17.61
CA ARG A 12 -16.57 16.19 17.73
C ARG A 12 -15.56 16.47 18.85
N ASP A 13 -15.18 15.49 19.67
CA ASP A 13 -14.24 15.68 20.79
C ASP A 13 -12.95 14.85 20.68
N ALA A 14 -12.38 14.71 19.48
CA ALA A 14 -11.02 14.15 19.29
C ALA A 14 -9.89 15.18 19.57
N ARG A 15 -10.18 16.30 20.25
CA ARG A 15 -9.17 17.28 20.69
C ARG A 15 -8.53 16.81 21.99
N GLY A 16 -7.70 15.78 21.87
CA GLY A 16 -6.95 15.24 22.99
C GLY A 16 -6.70 13.75 22.84
N ILE A 17 -6.06 13.33 21.75
CA ILE A 17 -5.35 12.04 21.75
C ILE A 17 -4.17 12.22 22.70
N ARG A 18 -4.42 12.14 24.01
CA ARG A 18 -3.36 11.78 24.94
C ARG A 18 -2.90 10.41 24.47
N MET A 19 -1.61 10.31 24.14
CA MET A 19 -0.90 9.05 23.95
C MET A 19 -0.92 8.28 25.28
N ALA A 20 -2.10 7.80 25.67
CA ALA A 20 -2.23 6.86 26.76
C ALA A 20 -1.53 5.59 26.29
N ARG A 21 -0.53 5.13 27.05
CA ARG A 21 -0.01 3.77 26.89
C ARG A 21 -1.21 2.84 26.80
N LEU A 22 -1.29 2.05 25.73
CA LEU A 22 -2.26 0.96 25.62
C LEU A 22 -1.94 -0.05 26.74
N THR A 23 -2.49 0.17 27.93
CA THR A 23 -2.39 -0.77 29.05
C THR A 23 -3.42 -1.86 28.82
N THR A 24 -3.05 -2.88 28.04
CA THR A 24 -3.94 -4.01 27.73
C THR A 24 -3.89 -5.05 28.85
N GLU A 25 -4.84 -4.98 29.78
CA GLU A 25 -5.12 -6.08 30.73
C GLU A 25 -6.14 -7.11 30.18
N SER A 26 -6.59 -6.98 28.93
CA SER A 26 -7.77 -7.71 28.41
C SER A 26 -7.54 -8.63 27.20
N ALA A 27 -6.32 -9.03 26.85
CA ALA A 27 -6.07 -10.02 25.81
C ALA A 27 -6.26 -11.47 26.33
N ARG A 28 -7.47 -11.83 26.77
CA ARG A 28 -7.79 -13.22 27.15
C ARG A 28 -8.27 -13.99 25.92
N GLY A 29 -7.41 -14.84 25.34
CA GLY A 29 -7.87 -15.90 24.43
C GLY A 29 -6.83 -16.46 23.46
N ALA A 30 -5.95 -15.63 22.89
CA ALA A 30 -4.95 -16.07 21.93
C ALA A 30 -3.54 -15.76 22.43
N ALA A 31 -2.62 -16.71 22.25
CA ALA A 31 -1.21 -16.50 22.59
C ALA A 31 -0.57 -15.53 21.60
N LYS A 32 0.19 -14.55 22.09
CA LYS A 32 1.02 -13.65 21.28
C LYS A 32 1.92 -14.51 20.36
N PRO A 33 1.98 -14.25 19.04
CA PRO A 33 2.83 -15.01 18.14
C PRO A 33 4.31 -14.86 18.51
N SER A 34 5.13 -15.86 18.16
CA SER A 34 6.58 -15.76 18.34
C SER A 34 7.15 -14.59 17.52
N ALA A 35 8.18 -13.95 18.05
CA ALA A 35 8.85 -12.82 17.39
C ALA A 35 9.40 -13.21 15.99
N ASP A 36 9.70 -14.49 15.79
CA ASP A 36 10.30 -15.01 14.55
C ASP A 36 9.32 -15.09 13.37
N CYS A 37 8.02 -14.87 13.60
CA CYS A 37 7.02 -14.87 12.54
C CYS A 37 6.46 -13.47 12.30
N TRP A 38 7.23 -12.65 11.57
CA TRP A 38 6.91 -11.26 11.26
C TRP A 38 5.46 -11.07 10.77
N SER A 39 5.00 -11.88 9.81
CA SER A 39 3.64 -11.72 9.24
C SER A 39 2.53 -11.97 10.25
N LYS A 40 2.69 -12.97 11.13
CA LYS A 40 1.74 -13.24 12.22
C LYS A 40 1.76 -12.11 13.25
N ARG A 41 2.94 -11.57 13.55
CA ARG A 41 3.09 -10.42 14.46
C ARG A 41 2.41 -9.16 13.89
N GLN A 42 2.61 -8.86 12.61
CA GLN A 42 1.92 -7.76 11.92
C GLN A 42 0.39 -7.96 11.93
N ALA A 43 -0.08 -9.17 11.66
CA ALA A 43 -1.51 -9.49 11.73
C ALA A 43 -2.07 -9.35 13.15
N TRP A 44 -1.31 -9.76 14.18
CA TRP A 44 -1.66 -9.59 15.59
C TRP A 44 -1.87 -8.12 15.94
N ILE A 45 -0.90 -7.27 15.61
CA ILE A 45 -0.96 -5.82 15.84
C ILE A 45 -2.16 -5.22 15.10
N LEU A 46 -2.27 -5.49 13.79
CA LEU A 46 -3.35 -4.96 12.94
C LEU A 46 -4.75 -5.36 13.41
N THR A 47 -4.88 -6.49 14.10
CA THR A 47 -6.17 -7.01 14.58
C THR A 47 -6.42 -6.72 16.06
N GLY A 48 -5.58 -5.89 16.72
CA GLY A 48 -5.73 -5.63 18.14
C GLY A 48 -5.65 -6.90 18.99
N GLY A 49 -4.79 -7.84 18.59
CA GLY A 49 -4.66 -9.16 19.21
C GLY A 49 -5.71 -10.17 18.78
N GLY A 50 -6.09 -10.17 17.50
CA GLY A 50 -7.09 -11.09 16.94
C GLY A 50 -8.54 -10.69 17.23
N ARG A 51 -8.79 -9.49 17.73
CA ARG A 51 -10.10 -9.03 18.21
C ARG A 51 -10.85 -8.17 17.21
N ALA A 52 -10.21 -7.72 16.14
CA ALA A 52 -10.79 -6.70 15.29
C ALA A 52 -12.13 -7.08 14.63
N GLU A 53 -12.42 -8.37 14.42
CA GLU A 53 -13.75 -8.83 13.96
C GLU A 53 -14.85 -8.56 14.99
N SER A 54 -14.58 -8.72 16.28
CA SER A 54 -15.57 -8.43 17.34
C SER A 54 -15.61 -6.97 17.74
N LEU A 55 -14.59 -6.18 17.38
CA LEU A 55 -14.56 -4.73 17.60
C LEU A 55 -15.25 -3.97 16.46
N TYR A 56 -15.20 -4.49 15.23
CA TYR A 56 -15.75 -3.84 14.03
C TYR A 56 -17.11 -4.46 13.66
N THR A 57 -18.14 -4.14 14.43
CA THR A 57 -19.51 -4.63 14.19
C THR A 57 -20.54 -3.50 14.14
N GLU A 58 -21.68 -3.77 13.53
CA GLU A 58 -22.81 -2.84 13.48
C GLU A 58 -23.32 -2.50 14.89
N GLU A 59 -23.40 -3.48 15.79
CA GLU A 59 -23.88 -3.29 17.17
C GLU A 59 -22.98 -2.34 17.97
N ARG A 60 -21.69 -2.27 17.61
CA ARG A 60 -20.72 -1.34 18.19
C ARG A 60 -20.71 0.03 17.50
N GLY A 61 -21.56 0.24 16.51
CA GLY A 61 -21.65 1.49 15.74
C GLY A 61 -20.66 1.58 14.58
N TYR A 62 -20.13 0.44 14.11
CA TYR A 62 -19.21 0.36 12.98
C TYR A 62 -19.81 -0.45 11.81
N PRO A 63 -21.01 -0.10 11.30
CA PRO A 63 -21.54 -0.74 10.11
C PRO A 63 -20.62 -0.45 8.91
N PHE A 64 -20.63 -1.35 7.94
CA PHE A 64 -20.00 -1.11 6.65
C PHE A 64 -20.74 -1.85 5.53
N GLU A 65 -20.62 -1.31 4.32
CA GLU A 65 -21.16 -1.94 3.13
C GLU A 65 -20.14 -2.86 2.48
N GLN A 66 -20.60 -3.89 1.76
CA GLN A 66 -19.70 -4.80 1.03
C GLN A 66 -18.79 -4.05 0.04
N GLY A 67 -19.27 -2.93 -0.51
CA GLY A 67 -18.51 -2.04 -1.38
C GLY A 67 -17.28 -1.42 -0.72
N GLU A 68 -17.26 -1.33 0.62
CA GLU A 68 -16.15 -0.78 1.41
C GLU A 68 -15.02 -1.79 1.67
N LEU A 69 -15.23 -3.05 1.31
CA LEU A 69 -14.18 -4.07 1.46
C LEU A 69 -13.01 -3.76 0.51
N PRO A 70 -11.76 -3.96 0.96
CA PRO A 70 -10.58 -3.54 0.18
C PRO A 70 -10.53 -4.17 -1.20
N HIS A 71 -10.99 -5.41 -1.34
CA HIS A 71 -10.91 -6.20 -2.57
C HIS A 71 -12.23 -6.23 -3.36
N HIS A 72 -13.25 -5.46 -2.96
CA HIS A 72 -14.57 -5.49 -3.60
C HIS A 72 -14.48 -5.23 -5.12
N HIS A 73 -13.88 -4.10 -5.49
CA HIS A 73 -13.74 -3.71 -6.90
C HIS A 73 -12.71 -4.56 -7.65
N LEU A 74 -11.74 -5.14 -6.94
CA LEU A 74 -10.79 -6.08 -7.53
C LEU A 74 -11.49 -7.37 -7.94
N LEU A 75 -12.29 -7.96 -7.04
CA LEU A 75 -13.09 -9.15 -7.31
C LEU A 75 -14.15 -8.93 -8.39
N ALA A 76 -14.72 -7.72 -8.45
CA ALA A 76 -15.70 -7.34 -9.46
C ALA A 76 -15.07 -6.89 -10.79
N SER A 77 -13.74 -6.92 -10.94
CA SER A 77 -13.01 -6.41 -12.11
C SER A 77 -13.39 -4.98 -12.49
N SER A 78 -13.76 -4.15 -11.51
CA SER A 78 -14.30 -2.79 -11.70
C SER A 78 -13.41 -1.69 -11.14
N THR A 79 -12.15 -2.01 -10.75
CA THR A 79 -11.24 -1.02 -10.15
C THR A 79 -11.01 0.22 -11.03
N ALA A 80 -10.78 0.04 -12.33
CA ALA A 80 -10.55 1.16 -13.25
C ALA A 80 -11.77 2.08 -13.35
N GLU A 81 -12.96 1.51 -13.50
CA GLU A 81 -14.23 2.23 -13.56
C GLU A 81 -14.52 2.96 -12.25
N ALA A 82 -14.42 2.25 -11.11
CA ALA A 82 -14.66 2.82 -9.79
C ALA A 82 -13.73 4.01 -9.51
N PHE A 83 -12.43 3.86 -9.81
CA PHE A 83 -11.45 4.92 -9.60
C PHE A 83 -11.74 6.13 -10.50
N ALA A 84 -12.14 5.90 -11.76
CA ALA A 84 -12.51 6.98 -12.67
C ALA A 84 -13.74 7.75 -12.17
N ILE A 85 -14.77 7.05 -11.68
CA ILE A 85 -15.97 7.66 -11.09
C ILE A 85 -15.61 8.49 -9.85
N TRP A 86 -14.87 7.92 -8.91
CA TRP A 86 -14.51 8.60 -7.65
C TRP A 86 -13.65 9.83 -7.86
N ARG A 87 -12.70 9.75 -8.80
CA ARG A 87 -11.90 10.91 -9.23
C ARG A 87 -12.78 11.97 -9.89
N GLY A 88 -13.72 11.57 -10.75
CA GLY A 88 -14.64 12.48 -11.44
C GLY A 88 -15.55 13.27 -10.49
N VAL A 89 -15.86 12.72 -9.31
CA VAL A 89 -16.61 13.43 -8.24
C VAL A 89 -15.70 14.09 -7.19
N GLY A 90 -14.39 14.16 -7.42
CA GLY A 90 -13.44 14.89 -6.58
C GLY A 90 -13.16 14.24 -5.21
N ARG A 91 -13.39 12.93 -5.05
CA ARG A 91 -13.09 12.24 -3.79
C ARG A 91 -11.58 12.01 -3.66
N ARG A 92 -10.92 12.84 -2.85
CA ARG A 92 -9.48 12.75 -2.55
C ARG A 92 -9.22 12.59 -1.05
N CYS A 93 -8.03 12.13 -0.70
CA CYS A 93 -7.57 12.05 0.68
C CYS A 93 -7.23 13.43 1.26
N PRO A 94 -7.12 13.57 2.59
CA PRO A 94 -6.67 14.81 3.21
C PRO A 94 -5.26 15.18 2.76
N ASP A 95 -5.02 16.47 2.48
CA ASP A 95 -3.71 16.94 2.01
C ASP A 95 -2.57 16.60 2.99
N ALA A 96 -2.89 16.45 4.28
CA ALA A 96 -1.95 16.06 5.32
C ALA A 96 -1.29 14.70 5.10
N ILE A 97 -1.94 13.77 4.37
CA ILE A 97 -1.39 12.43 4.09
C ILE A 97 -0.78 12.32 2.70
N VAL A 98 -0.84 13.37 1.87
CA VAL A 98 -0.15 13.38 0.57
C VAL A 98 1.36 13.51 0.81
N GLY A 99 2.12 12.53 0.32
CA GLY A 99 3.54 12.46 0.62
C GLY A 99 4.19 11.11 0.35
N ALA A 100 5.51 11.10 0.48
CA ALA A 100 6.32 9.90 0.59
C ALA A 100 6.67 9.71 2.08
N TRP A 101 6.23 8.60 2.66
CA TRP A 101 6.24 8.37 4.10
C TRP A 101 7.00 7.10 4.45
N ARG A 102 7.67 7.13 5.60
CA ARG A 102 8.12 5.93 6.31
C ARG A 102 7.26 5.71 7.55
N ARG A 103 7.05 4.46 7.91
CA ARG A 103 6.41 4.11 9.18
C ARG A 103 7.47 4.02 10.28
N THR A 104 7.30 4.81 11.34
CA THR A 104 8.24 4.80 12.48
C THR A 104 7.84 3.84 13.58
N TRP A 105 6.54 3.64 13.76
CA TRP A 105 6.03 2.60 14.64
C TRP A 105 4.62 2.15 14.24
N PHE A 106 4.29 0.93 14.65
CA PHE A 106 2.99 0.30 14.49
C PHE A 106 2.65 -0.44 15.78
N GLU A 107 1.53 -0.11 16.42
CA GLU A 107 1.17 -0.59 17.75
C GLU A 107 -0.29 -1.07 17.81
N GLY A 108 -0.53 -2.13 18.56
CA GLY A 108 -1.84 -2.77 18.67
C GLY A 108 -1.75 -4.13 19.37
N GLY A 109 -2.81 -4.54 20.06
CA GLY A 109 -2.85 -5.85 20.73
C GLY A 109 -1.75 -6.08 21.78
N GLY A 110 -1.26 -5.02 22.42
CA GLY A 110 -0.16 -5.09 23.39
C GLY A 110 1.21 -5.41 22.77
N ASP A 111 1.38 -5.22 21.47
CA ASP A 111 2.65 -5.36 20.77
C ASP A 111 2.93 -4.15 19.88
N ARG A 112 4.20 -3.98 19.51
CA ARG A 112 4.68 -2.85 18.72
C ARG A 112 5.84 -3.23 17.82
N THR A 113 5.81 -2.81 16.56
CA THR A 113 6.97 -2.81 15.66
C THR A 113 7.46 -1.39 15.35
N THR A 114 8.70 -1.32 14.90
CA THR A 114 9.45 -0.10 14.56
C THR A 114 10.23 -0.30 13.26
N ASP A 115 11.01 0.71 12.86
CA ASP A 115 11.96 0.63 11.75
C ASP A 115 13.05 -0.44 11.93
N ALA A 116 13.29 -0.91 13.16
CA ALA A 116 14.17 -2.04 13.43
C ALA A 116 13.57 -3.39 12.98
N ASP A 117 12.24 -3.50 12.88
CA ASP A 117 11.52 -4.74 12.53
C ASP A 117 11.18 -4.81 11.03
N GLU A 118 11.02 -3.67 10.38
CA GLU A 118 10.63 -3.57 8.97
C GLU A 118 11.05 -2.24 8.33
N ALA A 119 11.37 -2.29 7.04
CA ALA A 119 11.36 -1.11 6.18
C ALA A 119 9.95 -0.96 5.59
N CYS A 120 9.29 0.15 5.89
CA CYS A 120 7.93 0.43 5.41
C CYS A 120 7.87 1.78 4.71
N PHE A 121 7.38 1.78 3.47
CA PHE A 121 7.25 2.95 2.61
C PHE A 121 5.80 3.09 2.16
N ASN A 122 5.25 4.30 2.25
CA ASN A 122 3.93 4.63 1.72
C ASN A 122 4.03 5.88 0.86
N LEU A 123 3.79 5.74 -0.45
CA LEU A 123 3.64 6.88 -1.34
C LEU A 123 2.16 7.09 -1.58
N GLN A 124 1.65 8.25 -1.17
CA GLN A 124 0.25 8.63 -1.25
C GLN A 124 0.14 9.93 -2.06
N THR A 125 -0.45 9.84 -3.24
CA THR A 125 -0.93 11.00 -4.00
C THR A 125 -2.31 11.43 -3.46
N PRO A 126 -2.95 12.49 -3.98
CA PRO A 126 -4.33 12.82 -3.62
C PRO A 126 -5.31 11.65 -3.61
N THR A 127 -5.16 10.62 -4.45
CA THR A 127 -6.05 9.45 -4.42
C THR A 127 -5.33 8.11 -4.49
N ILE A 128 -4.20 8.00 -5.17
CA ILE A 128 -3.52 6.73 -5.40
C ILE A 128 -2.45 6.50 -4.34
N PHE A 129 -2.30 5.25 -3.92
CA PHE A 129 -1.24 4.88 -2.98
C PHE A 129 -0.52 3.59 -3.39
N ILE A 130 0.73 3.46 -2.94
CA ILE A 130 1.48 2.20 -2.86
C ILE A 130 2.06 2.10 -1.45
N ASP A 131 1.79 0.99 -0.77
CA ASP A 131 2.31 0.67 0.57
C ASP A 131 3.19 -0.60 0.47
N LEU A 132 4.47 -0.47 0.79
CA LEU A 132 5.49 -1.53 0.72
C LEU A 132 6.04 -1.79 2.12
N ARG A 133 6.03 -3.06 2.55
CA ARG A 133 6.53 -3.50 3.87
C ARG A 133 7.45 -4.70 3.73
N ILE A 134 8.69 -4.51 4.15
CA ILE A 134 9.76 -5.50 4.02
C ILE A 134 10.32 -5.79 5.41
N PRO A 135 10.24 -7.04 5.92
CA PRO A 135 10.85 -7.42 7.19
C PRO A 135 12.36 -7.22 7.17
N THR A 136 12.94 -6.61 8.21
CA THR A 136 14.41 -6.51 8.36
C THR A 136 15.04 -7.87 8.65
N SER A 137 14.27 -8.79 9.21
CA SER A 137 14.68 -10.16 9.52
C SER A 137 14.70 -11.11 8.31
N ARG A 138 14.33 -10.63 7.11
CA ARG A 138 14.37 -11.49 5.91
C ARG A 138 15.81 -11.91 5.59
N PRO A 139 16.04 -13.11 5.03
CA PRO A 139 17.37 -13.53 4.57
C PRO A 139 18.00 -12.53 3.59
N SER A 140 19.31 -12.56 3.41
CA SER A 140 19.98 -11.65 2.47
C SER A 140 19.80 -12.04 1.00
N PHE A 141 19.35 -13.26 0.70
CA PHE A 141 19.17 -13.82 -0.66
C PHE A 141 20.39 -13.57 -1.59
N ARG A 142 21.60 -13.69 -1.04
CA ARG A 142 22.85 -13.39 -1.77
C ARG A 142 23.06 -14.42 -2.88
N GLY A 143 23.34 -13.94 -4.09
CA GLY A 143 23.59 -14.79 -5.25
C GLY A 143 22.33 -15.24 -6.01
N CYS A 144 21.14 -14.83 -5.57
CA CYS A 144 19.89 -15.05 -6.28
C CYS A 144 19.62 -13.88 -7.23
N GLY A 145 19.27 -14.15 -8.48
CA GLY A 145 18.85 -13.16 -9.49
C GLY A 145 17.38 -13.29 -9.90
N ARG A 146 16.70 -14.34 -9.44
CA ARG A 146 15.31 -14.69 -9.78
C ARG A 146 14.72 -15.70 -8.79
N LEU A 147 13.44 -15.98 -8.91
CA LEU A 147 12.71 -16.90 -8.02
C LEU A 147 13.26 -18.33 -8.08
N GLU A 148 13.68 -18.77 -9.28
CA GLU A 148 14.22 -20.10 -9.56
C GLU A 148 15.52 -20.39 -8.81
N ASP A 149 16.23 -19.34 -8.38
CA ASP A 149 17.48 -19.47 -7.62
C ASP A 149 17.23 -19.67 -6.12
N LEU A 150 16.00 -19.48 -5.63
CA LEU A 150 15.65 -19.56 -4.21
C LEU A 150 15.48 -21.01 -3.75
N SER A 151 15.95 -21.34 -2.55
CA SER A 151 15.57 -22.60 -1.90
C SER A 151 14.09 -22.63 -1.49
N ALA A 152 13.58 -23.82 -1.18
CA ALA A 152 12.25 -24.02 -0.61
C ALA A 152 12.03 -23.22 0.70
N ALA A 153 13.06 -23.03 1.51
CA ALA A 153 12.97 -22.21 2.72
C ALA A 153 12.90 -20.72 2.38
N GLU A 154 13.68 -20.28 1.40
CA GLU A 154 13.71 -18.89 0.95
C GLU A 154 12.41 -18.45 0.27
N LEU A 155 11.77 -19.30 -0.54
CA LEU A 155 10.44 -19.02 -1.11
C LEU A 155 9.41 -18.74 -0.01
N ARG A 156 9.40 -19.55 1.06
CA ARG A 156 8.53 -19.32 2.22
C ARG A 156 8.85 -17.99 2.88
N GLN A 157 10.13 -17.67 3.10
CA GLN A 157 10.51 -16.39 3.71
C GLN A 157 10.07 -15.20 2.84
N LEU A 158 10.21 -15.30 1.52
CA LEU A 158 9.79 -14.25 0.58
C LEU A 158 8.29 -13.95 0.65
N ALA A 159 7.46 -14.98 0.85
CA ALA A 159 6.00 -14.88 0.95
C ALA A 159 5.51 -13.99 2.11
N ARG A 160 6.37 -13.72 3.11
CA ARG A 160 5.99 -13.02 4.36
C ARG A 160 6.03 -11.51 4.25
N GLN A 161 6.43 -10.95 3.12
CA GLN A 161 6.45 -9.50 2.87
C GLN A 161 5.05 -9.02 2.50
N HIS A 162 4.78 -7.71 2.59
CA HIS A 162 3.51 -7.13 2.14
C HIS A 162 3.78 -6.00 1.13
N VAL A 163 2.98 -5.95 0.06
CA VAL A 163 2.84 -4.76 -0.76
C VAL A 163 1.44 -4.70 -1.34
N PHE A 164 0.85 -3.51 -1.39
CA PHE A 164 -0.44 -3.31 -2.02
C PHE A 164 -0.57 -1.87 -2.51
N CYS A 165 -1.41 -1.69 -3.54
CA CYS A 165 -1.71 -0.38 -4.10
C CYS A 165 -3.20 -0.25 -4.39
N GLY A 166 -3.64 0.99 -4.60
CA GLY A 166 -4.98 1.27 -5.08
C GLY A 166 -5.40 2.70 -4.78
N TYR A 167 -6.63 2.86 -4.33
CA TYR A 167 -7.27 4.16 -4.14
C TYR A 167 -7.62 4.40 -2.67
N THR A 168 -7.33 5.59 -2.16
CA THR A 168 -7.75 6.10 -0.86
C THR A 168 -8.93 7.04 -1.03
N LEU A 169 -10.10 6.63 -0.52
CA LEU A 169 -11.27 7.50 -0.41
C LEU A 169 -11.28 8.16 0.97
N ALA A 170 -11.59 9.45 1.04
CA ALA A 170 -11.79 10.12 2.32
C ALA A 170 -13.17 10.75 2.44
N HIS A 171 -13.66 10.76 3.67
CA HIS A 171 -14.83 11.49 4.11
C HIS A 171 -14.50 12.18 5.44
N GLY A 172 -14.11 13.45 5.36
CA GLY A 172 -13.56 14.16 6.51
C GLY A 172 -12.17 13.62 6.87
N ASP A 173 -11.99 13.23 8.13
CA ASP A 173 -10.78 12.63 8.70
C ASP A 173 -10.76 11.09 8.59
N VAL A 174 -11.84 10.48 8.11
CA VAL A 174 -11.95 9.05 7.88
C VAL A 174 -11.52 8.72 6.46
N CYS A 175 -10.63 7.74 6.33
CA CYS A 175 -10.17 7.23 5.04
C CYS A 175 -10.46 5.74 4.89
N THR A 176 -10.73 5.30 3.66
CA THR A 176 -10.92 3.90 3.27
C THR A 176 -10.02 3.57 2.08
N ARG A 177 -9.27 2.47 2.14
CA ARG A 177 -8.38 1.98 1.06
C ARG A 177 -9.05 0.86 0.29
N HIS A 178 -9.11 1.01 -1.02
CA HIS A 178 -9.51 -0.03 -1.96
C HIS A 178 -8.28 -0.51 -2.73
N HIS A 179 -8.03 -1.81 -2.71
CA HIS A 179 -6.84 -2.42 -3.30
C HIS A 179 -7.12 -2.75 -4.77
N ALA A 180 -6.18 -2.39 -5.64
CA ALA A 180 -6.15 -2.79 -7.04
C ALA A 180 -5.15 -3.92 -7.28
N LEU A 181 -3.98 -3.87 -6.64
CA LEU A 181 -3.02 -4.96 -6.60
C LEU A 181 -2.60 -5.18 -5.15
N ASP A 182 -2.52 -6.43 -4.72
CA ASP A 182 -2.14 -6.81 -3.35
C ASP A 182 -1.35 -8.13 -3.40
N TRP A 183 -0.15 -8.11 -2.84
CA TRP A 183 0.74 -9.26 -2.74
C TRP A 183 0.09 -10.41 -1.99
N ASN A 184 -0.61 -10.13 -0.89
CA ASN A 184 -1.23 -11.16 -0.07
C ASN A 184 -2.59 -11.61 -0.60
N PHE A 185 -3.16 -10.89 -1.58
CA PHE A 185 -4.42 -11.28 -2.19
C PHE A 185 -4.23 -12.43 -3.17
N VAL A 186 -4.84 -13.56 -2.81
CA VAL A 186 -4.83 -14.82 -3.56
C VAL A 186 -6.26 -15.33 -3.79
N GLY A 187 -7.18 -14.38 -3.97
CA GLY A 187 -8.61 -14.64 -4.16
C GLY A 187 -9.43 -14.66 -2.88
N VAL A 188 -8.82 -14.59 -1.69
CA VAL A 188 -9.52 -14.49 -0.41
C VAL A 188 -9.58 -13.01 0.01
N PRO A 189 -10.75 -12.36 0.02
CA PRO A 189 -10.85 -10.96 0.41
C PRO A 189 -10.68 -10.81 1.92
N ARG A 190 -10.21 -9.64 2.35
CA ARG A 190 -10.33 -9.20 3.74
C ARG A 190 -11.80 -9.11 4.14
N SER A 191 -12.10 -9.56 5.36
CA SER A 191 -13.43 -9.59 5.99
C SER A 191 -13.93 -8.22 6.44
N ARG A 192 -13.04 -7.21 6.52
CA ARG A 192 -13.35 -5.88 7.03
C ARG A 192 -12.82 -4.79 6.10
N PRO A 193 -13.46 -3.60 6.11
CA PRO A 193 -12.92 -2.43 5.44
C PRO A 193 -11.53 -2.11 5.94
N ASN A 194 -10.64 -1.71 5.03
CA ASN A 194 -9.43 -1.01 5.41
C ASN A 194 -9.87 0.44 5.63
N LYS A 195 -10.34 0.76 6.84
CA LYS A 195 -10.86 2.07 7.22
C LYS A 195 -10.16 2.57 8.48
N TRP A 196 -9.71 3.82 8.46
CA TRP A 196 -8.95 4.45 9.54
C TRP A 196 -9.26 5.93 9.66
N THR A 197 -8.81 6.52 10.75
CA THR A 197 -8.84 7.98 10.98
C THR A 197 -7.42 8.54 10.88
N VAL A 198 -7.33 9.81 10.48
CA VAL A 198 -6.07 10.54 10.34
C VAL A 198 -6.01 11.65 11.38
N ALA A 199 -4.89 11.72 12.11
CA ALA A 199 -4.61 12.84 13.01
C ALA A 199 -3.18 13.37 12.79
N PRO A 200 -2.97 14.70 12.76
CA PRO A 200 -1.61 15.25 12.77
C PRO A 200 -0.92 14.90 14.09
N LEU A 201 0.38 14.57 14.02
CA LEU A 201 1.15 14.34 15.24
C LEU A 201 1.43 15.70 15.91
N GLN A 202 1.00 15.85 17.17
CA GLN A 202 1.11 17.14 17.86
C GLN A 202 2.56 17.62 17.93
N GLY A 203 2.81 18.84 17.42
CA GLY A 203 4.15 19.43 17.40
C GLY A 203 5.03 19.00 16.22
N ALA A 204 4.51 18.20 15.29
CA ALA A 204 5.20 17.81 14.07
C ALA A 204 4.47 18.31 12.82
N THR A 205 5.21 18.89 11.87
CA THR A 205 4.71 19.32 10.56
C THR A 205 4.76 18.21 9.51
N ASP A 206 5.62 17.23 9.73
CA ASP A 206 5.97 16.17 8.77
C ASP A 206 5.69 14.77 9.33
N ALA A 207 4.70 14.68 10.22
CA ALA A 207 4.26 13.41 10.78
C ALA A 207 2.77 13.39 11.08
N TRP A 208 2.17 12.21 10.93
CA TRP A 208 0.77 11.95 11.21
C TRP A 208 0.57 10.55 11.75
N VAL A 209 -0.58 10.35 12.41
CA VAL A 209 -0.99 9.08 12.99
C VAL A 209 -2.19 8.55 12.23
N GLU A 210 -2.08 7.30 11.80
CA GLU A 210 -3.18 6.44 11.38
C GLU A 210 -3.74 5.75 12.62
N ALA A 211 -5.06 5.78 12.81
CA ALA A 211 -5.71 5.07 13.90
C ALA A 211 -6.89 4.25 13.40
N SER A 212 -7.06 3.04 13.93
CA SER A 212 -8.19 2.19 13.58
C SER A 212 -9.53 2.93 13.68
N PHE A 213 -10.40 2.76 12.69
CA PHE A 213 -11.72 3.42 12.72
C PHE A 213 -12.61 2.90 13.86
N ALA A 214 -12.62 1.58 14.09
CA ALA A 214 -13.28 1.00 15.24
C ALA A 214 -12.41 1.09 16.50
N LEU A 215 -13.06 1.18 17.66
CA LEU A 215 -12.42 1.34 18.96
C LEU A 215 -12.50 0.03 19.76
N ASP A 216 -11.54 -0.16 20.66
CA ASP A 216 -11.54 -1.22 21.65
C ASP A 216 -12.57 -0.98 22.76
N ASP A 217 -12.62 -1.87 23.76
CA ASP A 217 -13.59 -1.77 24.87
C ASP A 217 -13.31 -0.59 25.81
N ALA A 218 -12.09 -0.03 25.78
CA ALA A 218 -11.73 1.17 26.52
C ALA A 218 -12.01 2.47 25.75
N GLY A 219 -12.54 2.37 24.51
CA GLY A 219 -12.81 3.51 23.64
C GLY A 219 -11.55 4.08 22.97
N ALA A 220 -10.45 3.32 22.93
CA ALA A 220 -9.23 3.70 22.23
C ALA A 220 -9.13 2.96 20.87
N PRO A 221 -8.39 3.50 19.89
CA PRO A 221 -8.08 2.75 18.67
C PRO A 221 -7.36 1.43 19.00
N TYR A 222 -7.81 0.31 18.44
CA TYR A 222 -7.23 -1.00 18.72
C TYR A 222 -5.91 -1.26 17.97
N TYR A 223 -5.60 -0.43 16.96
CA TYR A 223 -4.24 -0.24 16.44
C TYR A 223 -3.99 1.23 16.07
N THR A 224 -2.72 1.61 16.04
CA THR A 224 -2.25 2.90 15.52
C THR A 224 -0.93 2.73 14.76
N GLU A 225 -0.73 3.53 13.72
CA GLU A 225 0.53 3.62 12.97
C GLU A 225 1.01 5.08 12.95
N CYS A 226 2.31 5.33 13.05
CA CYS A 226 2.87 6.67 12.90
C CYS A 226 3.76 6.77 11.68
N TRP A 227 3.50 7.82 10.91
CA TRP A 227 4.11 8.08 9.63
C TRP A 227 4.93 9.36 9.72
N GLU A 228 6.18 9.29 9.24
CA GLU A 228 7.06 10.44 9.09
C GLU A 228 7.43 10.61 7.62
N ARG A 229 7.54 11.85 7.17
CA ARG A 229 7.90 12.16 5.79
C ARG A 229 9.35 11.71 5.51
N LEU A 230 9.59 11.07 4.37
CA LEU A 230 10.92 10.62 3.94
C LEU A 230 11.86 11.80 3.64
N THR A 231 11.34 12.83 2.98
CA THR A 231 12.03 14.10 2.74
C THR A 231 11.53 15.16 3.71
N ARG A 232 12.45 15.86 4.40
CA ARG A 232 12.09 17.05 5.19
C ARG A 232 11.84 18.22 4.24
N GLY A 233 10.68 18.86 4.33
CA GLY A 233 10.27 19.97 3.46
C GLY A 233 8.80 19.90 3.04
N SER A 234 8.26 21.02 2.57
CA SER A 234 6.83 21.14 2.23
C SER A 234 6.43 20.17 1.10
N PRO A 235 5.27 19.47 1.18
CA PRO A 235 4.69 18.75 0.05
C PRO A 235 4.41 19.64 -1.17
N ALA A 236 4.44 20.97 -1.00
CA ALA A 236 4.24 21.95 -2.06
C ALA A 236 5.38 22.05 -3.10
N ASP A 237 6.55 21.43 -2.86
CA ASP A 237 7.74 21.67 -3.69
C ASP A 237 8.16 20.47 -4.58
N GLY A 238 7.37 19.39 -4.61
CA GLY A 238 7.70 18.16 -5.34
C GLY A 238 6.68 17.76 -6.41
N VAL A 239 7.11 16.96 -7.39
CA VAL A 239 6.24 16.38 -8.41
C VAL A 239 5.33 15.32 -7.78
N VAL A 240 4.03 15.37 -8.07
CA VAL A 240 3.07 14.30 -7.77
C VAL A 240 2.60 13.70 -9.09
N LEU A 241 2.84 12.41 -9.26
CA LEU A 241 2.43 11.66 -10.45
C LEU A 241 1.92 10.28 -10.03
N ALA A 242 0.75 9.89 -10.52
CA ALA A 242 0.27 8.52 -10.46
C ALA A 242 -0.07 8.05 -11.86
N MET A 243 0.39 6.85 -12.19
CA MET A 243 0.17 6.22 -13.48
C MET A 243 -0.27 4.77 -13.28
N ARG A 244 -1.12 4.29 -14.18
CA ARG A 244 -1.52 2.87 -14.25
C ARG A 244 -1.33 2.36 -15.67
N ALA A 245 -0.84 1.13 -15.82
CA ALA A 245 -0.74 0.49 -17.12
C ALA A 245 -2.10 0.52 -17.86
N ALA A 246 -2.06 0.74 -19.16
CA ALA A 246 -3.24 0.71 -20.00
C ALA A 246 -3.88 -0.71 -19.99
N PRO A 247 -5.20 -0.85 -20.21
CA PRO A 247 -5.87 -2.14 -20.22
C PRO A 247 -5.27 -3.17 -21.18
N GLU A 248 -4.61 -2.70 -22.25
CA GLU A 248 -3.97 -3.51 -23.28
C GLU A 248 -2.57 -4.01 -22.89
N SER A 249 -2.01 -3.51 -21.78
CA SER A 249 -0.71 -3.95 -21.27
C SER A 249 -0.78 -5.41 -20.77
N LEU A 250 0.35 -6.12 -20.87
CA LEU A 250 0.44 -7.53 -20.49
C LEU A 250 0.10 -7.78 -19.02
N ARG A 251 0.45 -6.82 -18.15
CA ARG A 251 0.25 -6.89 -16.70
C ARG A 251 -0.23 -5.54 -16.20
N ASP A 252 -1.29 -5.55 -15.40
CA ASP A 252 -1.71 -4.34 -14.68
C ASP A 252 -0.57 -3.86 -13.77
N SER A 253 -0.32 -2.56 -13.76
CA SER A 253 0.83 -2.00 -13.06
C SER A 253 0.52 -0.58 -12.60
N PHE A 254 1.12 -0.16 -11.49
CA PHE A 254 1.06 1.21 -11.01
C PHE A 254 2.46 1.75 -10.80
N VAL A 255 2.63 3.05 -11.08
CA VAL A 255 3.80 3.83 -10.73
C VAL A 255 3.33 5.08 -10.02
N VAL A 256 3.86 5.34 -8.83
CA VAL A 256 3.57 6.54 -8.05
C VAL A 256 4.87 7.27 -7.79
N ILE A 257 4.87 8.58 -8.00
CA ILE A 257 6.00 9.47 -7.76
C ILE A 257 5.55 10.61 -6.84
N ILE A 258 6.34 10.87 -5.81
CA ILE A 258 6.17 11.99 -4.90
C ILE A 258 7.55 12.63 -4.65
N GLY A 259 7.75 13.83 -5.21
CA GLY A 259 9.02 14.54 -5.13
C GLY A 259 10.14 13.74 -5.77
N ASP A 260 11.10 13.32 -4.95
CA ASP A 260 12.26 12.52 -5.38
C ASP A 260 12.03 11.00 -5.24
N HIS A 261 10.92 10.57 -4.66
CA HIS A 261 10.64 9.16 -4.43
C HIS A 261 9.72 8.59 -5.49
N PHE A 262 9.93 7.33 -5.85
CA PHE A 262 8.99 6.55 -6.63
C PHE A 262 8.70 5.20 -5.96
N SER A 263 7.53 4.66 -6.24
CA SER A 263 7.17 3.28 -5.96
C SER A 263 6.45 2.70 -7.17
N TYR A 264 6.64 1.40 -7.40
CA TYR A 264 5.96 0.68 -8.47
C TYR A 264 5.46 -0.66 -7.98
N ILE A 265 4.44 -1.17 -8.66
CA ILE A 265 3.89 -2.50 -8.46
C ILE A 265 3.37 -3.02 -9.80
N ARG A 266 3.66 -4.28 -10.11
CA ARG A 266 3.28 -4.95 -11.35
C ARG A 266 2.65 -6.30 -11.02
N ALA A 267 1.38 -6.47 -11.42
CA ALA A 267 0.52 -7.61 -11.11
C ALA A 267 1.17 -8.94 -11.52
N ARG A 268 0.74 -10.08 -10.97
CA ARG A 268 1.21 -11.39 -11.46
C ARG A 268 0.85 -11.59 -12.95
N PRO A 269 1.64 -12.31 -13.76
CA PRO A 269 1.28 -12.61 -15.16
C PRO A 269 -0.06 -13.32 -15.31
N GLN A 270 -0.42 -14.15 -14.33
CA GLN A 270 -1.74 -14.74 -14.20
C GLN A 270 -2.24 -14.47 -12.78
N PRO A 271 -3.54 -14.13 -12.60
CA PRO A 271 -4.12 -14.05 -11.27
C PRO A 271 -3.87 -15.36 -10.54
N ALA A 272 -3.47 -15.28 -9.27
CA ALA A 272 -3.42 -16.47 -8.43
C ALA A 272 -4.84 -17.05 -8.38
N SER A 273 -5.06 -18.20 -9.00
CA SER A 273 -6.33 -18.91 -8.90
C SER A 273 -6.53 -19.31 -7.43
N GLN A 274 -7.78 -19.26 -6.97
CA GLN A 274 -8.12 -19.82 -5.67
C GLN A 274 -7.79 -21.32 -5.69
N VAL A 275 -6.67 -21.70 -5.08
CA VAL A 275 -6.42 -23.10 -4.76
C VAL A 275 -7.21 -23.39 -3.48
N GLY A 276 -8.29 -24.16 -3.62
CA GLY A 276 -9.25 -24.38 -2.54
C GLY A 276 -8.59 -24.84 -1.23
N GLY A 277 -8.95 -24.16 -0.13
CA GLY A 277 -8.56 -24.53 1.24
C GLY A 277 -7.48 -23.65 1.88
N ALA A 278 -6.72 -22.86 1.13
CA ALA A 278 -5.72 -21.96 1.72
C ALA A 278 -6.33 -20.62 2.14
N SER A 279 -5.90 -20.10 3.30
CA SER A 279 -6.40 -18.84 3.85
C SER A 279 -5.54 -17.63 3.52
N SER A 280 -4.28 -17.85 3.09
CA SER A 280 -3.30 -16.80 2.84
C SER A 280 -2.27 -17.19 1.77
N LEU A 281 -1.55 -16.19 1.24
CA LEU A 281 -0.40 -16.42 0.36
C LEU A 281 0.66 -17.33 1.01
N VAL A 282 0.91 -17.16 2.31
CA VAL A 282 1.89 -17.97 3.03
C VAL A 282 1.48 -19.44 3.04
N ASP A 283 0.21 -19.73 3.30
CA ASP A 283 -0.31 -21.11 3.29
C ASP A 283 -0.20 -21.73 1.89
N LEU A 284 -0.50 -20.95 0.84
CA LEU A 284 -0.38 -21.42 -0.54
C LEU A 284 1.06 -21.76 -0.94
N VAL A 285 2.01 -20.91 -0.57
CA VAL A 285 3.43 -21.17 -0.82
C VAL A 285 3.91 -22.36 0.00
N ASP A 286 3.53 -22.45 1.28
CA ASP A 286 3.88 -23.57 2.15
C ASP A 286 3.35 -24.91 1.59
N ASP A 287 2.08 -24.94 1.15
CA ASP A 287 1.43 -26.11 0.55
C ASP A 287 2.08 -26.52 -0.78
N ALA A 288 2.29 -25.58 -1.69
CA ALA A 288 2.94 -25.84 -2.98
C ALA A 288 4.36 -26.41 -2.77
N VAL A 289 5.15 -25.81 -1.88
CA VAL A 289 6.50 -26.30 -1.57
C VAL A 289 6.45 -27.68 -0.90
N ASN A 290 5.50 -27.94 0.01
CA ASN A 290 5.34 -29.26 0.65
C ASN A 290 4.96 -30.36 -0.36
N LYS A 291 4.19 -30.02 -1.39
CA LYS A 291 3.83 -30.93 -2.50
C LYS A 291 4.94 -31.10 -3.54
N GLY A 292 6.04 -30.36 -3.42
CA GLY A 292 7.11 -30.32 -4.42
C GLY A 292 6.75 -29.54 -5.69
N ASP A 293 5.65 -28.78 -5.68
CA ASP A 293 5.21 -27.96 -6.80
C ASP A 293 5.87 -26.57 -6.74
N ARG A 294 7.14 -26.55 -7.14
CA ARG A 294 7.96 -25.34 -7.12
C ARG A 294 7.41 -24.25 -8.05
N THR A 295 7.03 -24.62 -9.26
CA THR A 295 6.51 -23.68 -10.28
C THR A 295 5.28 -22.95 -9.76
N LEU A 296 4.37 -23.67 -9.08
CA LEU A 296 3.21 -23.04 -8.46
C LEU A 296 3.61 -22.07 -7.34
N ALA A 297 4.54 -22.44 -6.47
CA ALA A 297 5.04 -21.56 -5.41
C ALA A 297 5.64 -20.26 -5.98
N GLU A 298 6.44 -20.36 -7.03
CA GLU A 298 7.03 -19.21 -7.74
C GLU A 298 5.96 -18.34 -8.40
N SER A 299 4.93 -18.95 -9.00
CA SER A 299 3.82 -18.20 -9.60
C SER A 299 3.08 -17.31 -8.59
N PHE A 300 2.91 -17.79 -7.35
CA PHE A 300 2.32 -17.00 -6.27
C PHE A 300 3.18 -15.80 -5.86
N LEU A 301 4.49 -15.89 -6.06
CA LEU A 301 5.50 -14.89 -5.67
C LEU A 301 5.96 -13.98 -6.82
N SER A 302 5.30 -14.07 -7.99
CA SER A 302 5.71 -13.41 -9.25
C SER A 302 5.29 -11.95 -9.38
N LEU A 303 4.51 -11.40 -8.44
CA LEU A 303 4.22 -9.96 -8.40
C LEU A 303 5.52 -9.20 -8.11
N GLU A 304 5.75 -8.11 -8.83
CA GLU A 304 6.95 -7.29 -8.68
C GLU A 304 6.57 -5.95 -8.04
N ALA A 305 7.39 -5.46 -7.13
CA ALA A 305 7.19 -4.13 -6.54
C ALA A 305 8.46 -3.60 -5.90
N GLY A 306 8.57 -2.29 -5.84
CA GLY A 306 9.70 -1.63 -5.20
C GLY A 306 9.45 -0.17 -4.88
N HIS A 307 10.42 0.40 -4.17
CA HIS A 307 10.54 1.80 -3.82
C HIS A 307 11.96 2.25 -4.16
N GLY A 308 12.10 3.50 -4.60
CA GLY A 308 13.38 4.05 -4.97
C GLY A 308 13.38 5.57 -5.03
N THR A 309 14.50 6.10 -5.51
CA THR A 309 14.76 7.53 -5.63
C THR A 309 15.12 7.91 -7.05
N ILE A 310 14.62 9.07 -7.49
CA ILE A 310 14.89 9.62 -8.83
C ILE A 310 16.28 10.25 -8.85
N SER A 311 16.66 10.96 -7.78
CA SER A 311 17.96 11.63 -7.70
C SER A 311 19.17 10.71 -7.79
N SER A 312 19.01 9.45 -7.42
CA SER A 312 20.03 8.40 -7.54
C SER A 312 20.13 7.82 -8.96
N GLY A 313 19.36 8.33 -9.92
CA GLY A 313 19.28 7.81 -11.28
C GLY A 313 18.24 6.69 -11.40
N TRP A 314 17.07 6.89 -10.77
CA TRP A 314 15.96 5.93 -10.72
C TRP A 314 16.34 4.58 -10.08
N MET A 315 17.16 4.61 -9.03
CA MET A 315 17.61 3.38 -8.38
C MET A 315 16.52 2.85 -7.44
N ILE A 316 16.36 1.53 -7.44
CA ILE A 316 15.47 0.83 -6.52
C ILE A 316 16.18 0.65 -5.18
N ASP A 317 15.72 1.37 -4.17
CA ASP A 317 16.28 1.35 -2.81
C ASP A 317 15.77 0.15 -2.00
N ALA A 318 14.53 -0.28 -2.25
CA ALA A 318 13.91 -1.42 -1.59
C ALA A 318 12.95 -2.16 -2.53
N SER A 319 12.95 -3.50 -2.48
CA SER A 319 12.07 -4.33 -3.32
C SER A 319 11.63 -5.60 -2.61
N ILE A 320 10.42 -6.07 -2.92
CA ILE A 320 9.95 -7.41 -2.48
C ILE A 320 10.74 -8.54 -3.15
N HIS A 321 11.39 -8.26 -4.28
CA HIS A 321 12.34 -9.15 -4.95
C HIS A 321 13.74 -8.62 -4.70
N PRO A 322 14.51 -9.21 -3.76
CA PRO A 322 15.77 -8.65 -3.26
C PRO A 322 16.79 -8.33 -4.36
N TRP A 323 16.81 -9.12 -5.44
CA TRP A 323 17.72 -8.93 -6.57
C TRP A 323 17.42 -7.69 -7.43
N GLN A 324 16.28 -7.03 -7.23
CA GLN A 324 15.99 -5.74 -7.86
C GLN A 324 16.57 -4.57 -7.06
N GLN A 325 17.00 -4.79 -5.81
CA GLN A 325 17.57 -3.70 -5.02
C GLN A 325 18.93 -3.28 -5.60
N GLY A 326 19.11 -1.98 -5.79
CA GLY A 326 20.30 -1.43 -6.44
C GLY A 326 20.31 -1.60 -7.97
N THR A 327 19.21 -2.01 -8.59
CA THR A 327 19.02 -1.91 -10.04
C THR A 327 18.30 -0.60 -10.39
N ARG A 328 18.33 -0.22 -11.67
CA ARG A 328 17.56 0.93 -12.18
C ARG A 328 16.15 0.50 -12.52
N PHE A 329 15.17 1.30 -12.09
CA PHE A 329 13.78 1.14 -12.48
C PHE A 329 13.52 1.65 -13.90
N LEU A 330 14.05 2.82 -14.24
CA LEU A 330 13.94 3.42 -15.58
C LEU A 330 15.30 3.90 -16.06
N ASN A 331 15.63 3.59 -17.32
CA ASN A 331 16.66 4.27 -18.08
C ASN A 331 16.03 5.33 -18.98
N PRO A 332 16.78 6.37 -19.40
CA PRO A 332 16.27 7.38 -20.32
C PRO A 332 15.73 6.80 -21.63
N THR A 333 16.30 5.69 -22.10
CA THR A 333 15.86 4.96 -23.29
C THR A 333 14.53 4.21 -23.10
N ASP A 334 14.13 3.97 -21.85
CA ASP A 334 12.89 3.28 -21.52
C ASP A 334 11.69 4.24 -21.57
N ILE A 335 11.94 5.55 -21.64
CA ILE A 335 10.89 6.57 -21.67
C ILE A 335 10.56 6.88 -23.12
N GLY A 336 9.41 6.40 -23.56
CA GLY A 336 8.86 6.72 -24.86
C GLY A 336 8.13 8.06 -24.86
N ARG A 337 7.04 8.12 -25.63
CA ARG A 337 6.31 9.37 -25.88
C ARG A 337 5.32 9.70 -24.76
N VAL A 338 5.40 10.91 -24.21
CA VAL A 338 4.30 11.51 -23.42
C VAL A 338 3.25 12.10 -24.36
N ARG A 339 1.98 11.76 -24.15
CA ARG A 339 0.85 12.23 -24.98
C ARG A 339 -0.10 13.08 -24.14
N SER A 340 -0.54 14.19 -24.72
CA SER A 340 -1.60 15.04 -24.18
C SER A 340 -2.92 14.82 -24.92
N SER A 341 -4.01 15.05 -24.21
CA SER A 341 -5.35 15.23 -24.77
C SER A 341 -5.33 16.38 -25.79
N PRO A 342 -5.94 16.20 -26.97
CA PRO A 342 -6.04 17.26 -27.98
C PRO A 342 -6.96 18.42 -27.54
N ASN A 343 -7.81 18.21 -26.53
CA ASN A 343 -8.90 19.14 -26.20
C ASN A 343 -8.59 20.10 -25.05
N ASP A 344 -7.69 19.73 -24.13
CA ASP A 344 -7.47 20.50 -22.89
C ASP A 344 -6.02 20.48 -22.39
N SER A 345 -5.06 20.01 -23.22
CA SER A 345 -3.65 19.84 -22.87
C SER A 345 -3.35 18.95 -21.66
N SER A 346 -4.37 18.32 -21.06
CA SER A 346 -4.18 17.36 -19.97
C SER A 346 -3.33 16.19 -20.46
N ILE A 347 -2.44 15.70 -19.63
CA ILE A 347 -1.61 14.54 -19.98
C ILE A 347 -2.48 13.30 -19.85
N ILE A 348 -2.54 12.49 -20.91
CA ILE A 348 -3.39 11.29 -20.95
C ILE A 348 -2.57 10.02 -20.82
N SER A 349 -1.36 9.97 -21.39
CA SER A 349 -0.56 8.75 -21.37
C SER A 349 0.94 8.99 -21.46
N VAL A 350 1.69 8.01 -20.98
CA VAL A 350 3.16 7.91 -21.03
C VAL A 350 3.52 6.50 -21.46
N GLU A 351 4.52 6.36 -22.32
CA GLU A 351 5.10 5.05 -22.63
C GLU A 351 6.35 4.82 -21.79
N LEU A 352 6.37 3.74 -21.01
CA LEU A 352 7.48 3.34 -20.13
C LEU A 352 7.84 1.88 -20.40
N CYS A 353 9.11 1.59 -20.67
CA CYS A 353 9.61 0.24 -20.97
C CYS A 353 8.83 -0.45 -22.10
N GLY A 354 8.35 0.31 -23.08
CA GLY A 354 7.51 -0.19 -24.19
C GLY A 354 6.06 -0.49 -23.83
N GLU A 355 5.62 -0.22 -22.59
CA GLU A 355 4.23 -0.34 -22.14
C GLU A 355 3.56 1.04 -22.05
N GLN A 356 2.28 1.11 -22.40
CA GLN A 356 1.51 2.35 -22.23
C GLN A 356 0.97 2.45 -20.81
N PHE A 357 1.05 3.65 -20.24
CA PHE A 357 0.51 4.01 -18.94
C PHE A 357 -0.45 5.18 -19.10
N HIS A 358 -1.63 5.07 -18.50
CA HIS A 358 -2.56 6.18 -18.33
C HIS A 358 -2.16 7.01 -17.10
N VAL A 359 -2.12 8.33 -17.28
CA VAL A 359 -1.88 9.25 -16.18
C VAL A 359 -3.16 9.41 -15.37
N LEU A 360 -3.09 9.01 -14.10
CA LEU A 360 -4.21 9.12 -13.17
C LEU A 360 -4.22 10.48 -12.49
N GLU A 361 -3.04 10.98 -12.11
CA GLU A 361 -2.82 12.27 -11.47
C GLU A 361 -1.45 12.81 -11.88
N ASN A 362 -1.35 14.13 -12.02
CA ASN A 362 -0.13 14.81 -12.41
C ASN A 362 -0.14 16.26 -11.91
N SER A 363 0.93 16.69 -11.26
CA SER A 363 1.12 18.08 -10.81
C SER A 363 1.89 18.96 -11.81
N LEU A 364 2.45 18.39 -12.87
CA LEU A 364 3.22 19.13 -13.89
C LEU A 364 2.27 19.82 -14.88
N ALA A 365 2.66 20.99 -15.38
CA ALA A 365 1.81 21.85 -16.18
C ALA A 365 1.64 21.37 -17.64
N SER A 366 2.53 20.52 -18.15
CA SER A 366 2.48 20.08 -19.55
C SER A 366 3.12 18.73 -19.82
N ALA A 367 2.77 18.12 -20.95
CA ALA A 367 3.41 16.91 -21.47
C ALA A 367 4.93 17.09 -21.69
N ALA A 368 5.36 18.27 -22.12
CA ALA A 368 6.79 18.57 -22.30
C ALA A 368 7.53 18.62 -20.96
N GLU A 369 6.90 19.19 -19.93
CA GLU A 369 7.46 19.21 -18.57
C GLU A 369 7.54 17.81 -17.98
N LEU A 370 6.50 16.97 -18.17
CA LEU A 370 6.56 15.57 -17.75
C LEU A 370 7.61 14.77 -18.51
N GLN A 371 7.70 14.93 -19.83
CA GLN A 371 8.74 14.29 -20.62
C GLN A 371 10.13 14.70 -20.11
N SER A 372 10.34 15.99 -19.88
CA SER A 372 11.59 16.51 -19.33
C SER A 372 11.87 15.94 -17.95
N PHE A 373 10.87 15.89 -17.06
CA PHE A 373 11.01 15.35 -15.71
C PHE A 373 11.41 13.87 -15.73
N LEU A 374 10.71 13.04 -16.50
CA LEU A 374 10.99 11.62 -16.58
C LEU A 374 12.39 11.38 -17.19
N SER A 375 12.74 12.11 -18.25
CA SER A 375 14.02 11.97 -18.96
C SER A 375 15.21 12.62 -18.26
N LYS A 376 15.05 13.20 -17.06
CA LYS A 376 16.17 13.79 -16.31
C LYS A 376 17.19 12.71 -15.94
N GLU A 377 18.30 12.66 -16.66
CA GLU A 377 19.55 12.13 -16.13
C GLU A 377 20.09 13.16 -15.13
N LYS A 378 20.02 12.87 -13.84
CA LYS A 378 20.93 13.57 -12.92
C LYS A 378 22.32 12.98 -13.16
N SER A 379 23.19 13.75 -13.81
CA SER A 379 24.61 13.44 -13.87
C SER A 379 25.10 13.24 -12.44
N THR A 380 25.61 12.04 -12.13
CA THR A 380 26.32 11.77 -10.88
C THR A 380 27.58 12.63 -10.88
N SER A 381 27.49 13.82 -10.28
CA SER A 381 28.65 14.68 -9.99
C SER A 381 29.44 14.17 -8.80
#